data_AF-T0LKI3-F1
#
_entry.id   AF-T0LKI3-F1
#
_cell.length_a   1.000
_cell.length_b   1.000
_cell.length_c   1.000
_cell.angle_alpha   90.00
_cell.angle_beta   90.00
_cell.angle_gamma   90.00
#
_symmetry.space_group_name_H-M   'P 1'
#
loop_
_entity.id
_entity.type
_entity.pdbx_description
1 polymer ?
#
loop_
_entity_poly.entity_id
_entity_poly.type
_entity_poly.pdbx_seq_one_letter_code
_entity_poly.pdbx_strand_id
1 'polypeptide(L)'
;MLHDLLVELDLLGTFEAVKNSTLIAMNDDAFEYLANWGMNLSLIDPELARGIMKYHFLEGSYTSTNPLLGVETQLVHSVLRPPVLTNVSDGAVVKLTAADNENPFRVECGIQKVLPIVEADIFYDSGVLHTINENLVLPHNLSETTNLGNLEKFWSLVKKAQMSEFLESLRDTTILLPSNEATEKYKFHLESLAPEDLRTTINNHVIPKRVLYHVDFGGTINEVTTMSGLKLRLSRDSAGRLFVNHARVLKQDVLIYGGVSHVLDNVLITQLGSYLSVESDGLWRYVVSLRWYEYPWKNTTEVILGAALLFVLGALVIQKVVRWKVSTNQRDFGGRITKEGIVEETQFRSSVVYCYVPV
;
A
#
# COMPACT_ATOMS: atom_id res chain seq x y z
N MET A 1 -16.08 -3.45 36.61
CA MET A 1 -15.18 -4.59 36.30
C MET A 1 -13.71 -4.16 36.11
N LEU A 2 -13.44 -3.05 35.42
CA LEU A 2 -12.07 -2.60 35.13
C LEU A 2 -11.16 -2.47 36.37
N HIS A 3 -11.63 -1.80 37.42
CA HIS A 3 -10.85 -1.56 38.64
C HIS A 3 -10.32 -2.87 39.24
N ASP A 4 -11.20 -3.86 39.42
CA ASP A 4 -10.85 -5.14 40.04
C ASP A 4 -9.83 -5.91 39.20
N LEU A 5 -9.96 -5.86 37.87
CA LEU A 5 -8.97 -6.42 36.96
C LEU A 5 -7.61 -5.73 37.08
N LEU A 6 -7.57 -4.40 37.22
CA LEU A 6 -6.31 -3.67 37.40
C LEU A 6 -5.63 -4.01 38.74
N VAL A 7 -6.40 -4.25 39.79
CA VAL A 7 -5.89 -4.75 41.09
C VAL A 7 -5.34 -6.16 40.94
N GLU A 8 -6.11 -7.07 40.34
CA GLU A 8 -5.75 -8.48 40.15
C GLU A 8 -4.46 -8.64 39.32
N LEU A 9 -4.30 -7.79 38.30
CA LEU A 9 -3.15 -7.81 37.41
C LEU A 9 -1.94 -6.99 37.90
N ASP A 10 -2.03 -6.38 39.09
CA ASP A 10 -0.99 -5.51 39.68
C ASP A 10 -0.58 -4.34 38.75
N LEU A 11 -1.58 -3.71 38.12
CA LEU A 11 -1.38 -2.62 37.15
C LEU A 11 -1.64 -1.23 37.73
N LEU A 12 -2.38 -1.09 38.83
CA LEU A 12 -2.71 0.21 39.41
C LEU A 12 -1.46 1.04 39.71
N GLY A 13 -0.51 0.49 40.47
CA GLY A 13 0.72 1.20 40.81
C GLY A 13 1.56 1.54 39.58
N THR A 14 1.52 0.71 38.54
CA THR A 14 2.20 0.98 37.27
C THR A 14 1.58 2.19 36.57
N PHE A 15 0.24 2.25 36.49
CA PHE A 15 -0.46 3.32 35.78
C PHE A 15 -0.50 4.63 36.56
N GLU A 16 -0.50 4.59 37.89
CA GLU A 16 -0.37 5.77 38.74
C GLU A 16 1.04 6.39 38.66
N ALA A 17 2.08 5.57 38.50
CA ALA A 17 3.46 6.05 38.42
C ALA A 17 3.80 6.77 37.11
N VAL A 18 3.11 6.43 36.02
CA VAL A 18 3.34 7.06 34.70
C VAL A 18 2.60 8.39 34.66
N LYS A 19 3.34 9.49 34.70
CA LYS A 19 2.79 10.84 34.55
C LYS A 19 2.51 11.18 33.10
N ASN A 20 1.52 12.03 32.88
CA ASN A 20 1.09 12.48 31.55
C ASN A 20 0.71 11.31 30.66
N SER A 21 -0.21 10.46 31.12
CA SER A 21 -0.73 9.32 30.37
C SER A 21 -2.19 9.50 29.97
N THR A 22 -2.62 8.71 28.99
CA THR A 22 -4.02 8.60 28.59
C THR A 22 -4.47 7.17 28.71
N LEU A 23 -5.45 6.89 29.58
CA LEU A 23 -6.05 5.56 29.68
C LEU A 23 -7.32 5.51 28.83
N ILE A 24 -7.35 4.59 27.87
CA ILE A 24 -8.57 4.22 27.15
C ILE A 24 -9.25 3.11 27.95
N ALA A 25 -10.14 3.47 28.86
CA ALA A 25 -10.78 2.55 29.79
C ALA A 25 -11.94 1.78 29.16
N MET A 26 -11.94 0.46 29.27
CA MET A 26 -13.13 -0.35 28.96
C MET A 26 -14.20 -0.14 30.03
N ASN A 27 -15.42 0.20 29.63
CA ASN A 27 -16.59 0.14 30.50
C ASN A 27 -17.05 -1.32 30.68
N ASP A 28 -18.06 -1.57 31.51
CA ASP A 28 -18.55 -2.93 31.76
C ASP A 28 -19.16 -3.58 30.49
N ASP A 29 -19.80 -2.81 29.60
CA ASP A 29 -20.29 -3.32 28.31
C ASP A 29 -19.15 -3.87 27.43
N ALA A 30 -17.98 -3.24 27.46
CA ALA A 30 -16.81 -3.69 26.71
C ALA A 30 -16.29 -5.05 27.21
N PHE A 31 -16.33 -5.27 28.53
CA PHE A 31 -15.97 -6.57 29.12
C PHE A 31 -16.99 -7.65 28.77
N GLU A 32 -18.28 -7.34 28.81
CA GLU A 32 -19.34 -8.25 28.39
C GLU A 32 -19.20 -8.59 26.90
N TYR A 33 -18.95 -7.60 26.05
CA TYR A 33 -18.68 -7.78 24.64
C TYR A 33 -17.51 -8.75 24.43
N LEU A 34 -16.37 -8.51 25.08
CA LEU A 34 -15.20 -9.39 25.00
C LEU A 34 -15.50 -10.83 25.45
N ALA A 35 -16.21 -11.00 26.57
CA ALA A 35 -16.57 -12.30 27.10
C ALA A 35 -17.49 -13.07 26.14
N ASN A 36 -18.42 -12.38 25.48
CA ASN A 36 -19.30 -12.97 24.46
C ASN A 36 -18.53 -13.44 23.21
N TRP A 37 -17.38 -12.81 22.92
CA TRP A 37 -16.43 -13.25 21.90
C TRP A 37 -15.46 -14.34 22.40
N GLY A 38 -15.66 -14.86 23.61
CA GLY A 38 -14.84 -15.93 24.20
C GLY A 38 -13.54 -15.44 24.84
N MET A 39 -13.34 -14.13 24.98
CA MET A 39 -12.16 -13.54 25.61
C MET A 39 -12.52 -12.91 26.96
N ASN A 40 -12.65 -13.72 28.00
CA ASN A 40 -12.80 -13.19 29.36
C ASN A 40 -11.42 -12.90 29.97
N LEU A 41 -11.09 -11.63 30.18
CA LEU A 41 -9.76 -11.19 30.65
C LEU A 41 -9.37 -11.74 32.02
N SER A 42 -10.34 -12.10 32.87
CA SER A 42 -10.08 -12.73 34.19
C SER A 42 -9.83 -14.24 34.09
N LEU A 43 -10.07 -14.86 32.93
CA LEU A 43 -9.92 -16.31 32.73
C LEU A 43 -8.76 -16.69 31.80
N ILE A 44 -8.23 -15.72 31.05
CA ILE A 44 -7.06 -15.95 30.19
C ILE A 44 -5.77 -15.90 30.98
N ASP A 45 -4.66 -16.24 30.32
CA ASP A 45 -3.33 -16.10 30.88
C ASP A 45 -3.08 -14.66 31.40
N PRO A 46 -2.65 -14.47 32.66
CA PRO A 46 -2.44 -13.14 33.24
C PRO A 46 -1.40 -12.28 32.51
N GLU A 47 -0.40 -12.85 31.83
CA GLU A 47 0.54 -12.08 31.02
C GLU A 47 -0.14 -11.50 29.78
N LEU A 48 -1.02 -12.27 29.14
CA LEU A 48 -1.84 -11.79 28.03
C LEU A 48 -2.82 -10.71 28.48
N ALA A 49 -3.52 -10.93 29.60
CA ALA A 49 -4.43 -9.94 30.17
C ALA A 49 -3.70 -8.63 30.50
N ARG A 50 -2.52 -8.71 31.14
CA ARG A 50 -1.66 -7.54 31.37
C ARG A 50 -1.27 -6.84 30.07
N GLY A 51 -0.90 -7.61 29.04
CA GLY A 51 -0.52 -7.05 27.75
C GLY A 51 -1.67 -6.30 27.07
N ILE A 52 -2.89 -6.85 27.09
CA ILE A 52 -4.09 -6.19 26.58
C ILE A 52 -4.36 -4.89 27.35
N MET A 53 -4.27 -4.91 28.68
CA MET A 53 -4.47 -3.70 29.49
C MET A 53 -3.38 -2.64 29.26
N LYS A 54 -2.12 -3.06 29.09
CA LYS A 54 -1.02 -2.16 28.73
C LYS A 54 -1.21 -1.51 27.37
N TYR A 55 -1.88 -2.17 26.42
CA TYR A 55 -2.22 -1.59 25.12
C TYR A 55 -3.25 -0.44 25.22
N HIS A 56 -4.13 -0.49 26.22
CA HIS A 56 -5.11 0.56 26.50
C HIS A 56 -4.50 1.79 27.19
N PHE A 57 -3.28 1.68 27.69
CA PHE A 57 -2.61 2.73 28.44
C PHE A 57 -1.57 3.41 27.55
N LEU A 58 -1.86 4.64 27.16
CA LEU A 58 -1.14 5.43 26.17
C LEU A 58 -0.18 6.42 26.83
N GLU A 59 0.98 6.60 26.21
CA GLU A 59 1.98 7.58 26.61
C GLU A 59 1.61 8.97 26.09
N GLY A 60 1.59 9.97 26.96
CA GLY A 60 1.11 11.32 26.65
C GLY A 60 -0.32 11.55 27.14
N SER A 61 -0.65 12.82 27.42
CA SER A 61 -1.97 13.24 27.86
C SER A 61 -2.73 13.86 26.69
N TYR A 62 -3.78 13.19 26.22
CA TYR A 62 -4.60 13.60 25.09
C TYR A 62 -6.03 13.84 25.56
N THR A 63 -6.43 15.10 25.66
CA THR A 63 -7.81 15.51 25.97
C THR A 63 -8.63 15.65 24.68
N SER A 64 -9.95 15.69 24.79
CA SER A 64 -10.84 15.92 23.65
C SER A 64 -10.63 17.27 22.98
N THR A 65 -10.09 18.22 23.74
CA THR A 65 -9.76 19.58 23.30
C THR A 65 -8.35 19.72 22.72
N ASN A 66 -7.58 18.64 22.60
CA ASN A 66 -6.23 18.70 22.08
C ASN A 66 -6.24 19.19 20.61
N PRO A 67 -5.62 20.35 20.31
CA PRO A 67 -5.69 20.94 18.97
C PRO A 67 -5.04 20.06 17.89
N LEU A 68 -4.10 19.18 18.25
CA LEU A 68 -3.44 18.30 17.30
C LEU A 68 -4.39 17.26 16.69
N LEU A 69 -5.42 16.84 17.43
CA LEU A 69 -6.43 15.90 16.94
C LEU A 69 -7.22 16.45 15.74
N GLY A 70 -7.38 17.78 15.68
CA GLY A 70 -8.08 18.47 14.59
C GLY A 70 -7.22 18.77 13.35
N VAL A 71 -5.91 18.53 13.42
CA VAL A 71 -4.98 18.80 12.30
C VAL A 71 -4.70 17.52 11.52
N GLU A 72 -4.34 16.45 12.21
CA GLU A 72 -4.02 15.16 11.60
C GLU A 72 -4.22 14.03 12.61
N THR A 73 -4.29 12.79 12.09
CA THR A 73 -4.31 11.58 12.92
C THR A 73 -3.11 11.53 13.84
N GLN A 74 -3.35 11.44 15.14
CA GLN A 74 -2.30 11.29 16.14
C GLN A 74 -1.98 9.81 16.32
N LEU A 75 -0.69 9.47 16.29
CA LEU A 75 -0.19 8.11 16.50
C LEU A 75 0.44 8.07 17.88
N VAL A 76 -0.19 7.35 18.80
CA VAL A 76 0.19 7.35 20.21
C VAL A 76 0.66 5.97 20.62
N HIS A 77 1.88 5.88 21.14
CA HIS A 77 2.41 4.61 21.66
C HIS A 77 1.72 4.25 22.97
N SER A 78 1.31 2.99 23.09
CA SER A 78 0.91 2.39 24.36
C SER A 78 2.14 2.02 25.19
N VAL A 79 1.97 1.71 26.48
CA VAL A 79 3.04 1.17 27.34
C VAL A 79 3.28 -0.33 27.14
N LEU A 80 2.56 -0.97 26.21
CA LEU A 80 2.83 -2.35 25.83
C LEU A 80 4.25 -2.44 25.24
N ARG A 81 5.03 -3.43 25.68
CA ARG A 81 6.40 -3.66 25.20
C ARG A 81 6.59 -5.13 24.80
N PRO A 82 7.50 -5.43 23.86
CA PRO A 82 7.86 -6.81 23.52
C PRO A 82 8.36 -7.60 24.73
N PRO A 83 8.30 -8.94 24.72
CA PRO A 83 7.96 -9.80 23.58
C PRO A 83 6.47 -10.19 23.49
N VAL A 84 5.65 -9.73 24.43
CA VAL A 84 4.25 -10.14 24.53
C VAL A 84 3.38 -9.22 23.69
N LEU A 85 2.63 -9.79 22.74
CA LEU A 85 1.59 -9.11 21.94
C LEU A 85 2.07 -7.96 21.02
N THR A 86 3.36 -7.63 21.00
CA THR A 86 3.95 -6.69 20.05
C THR A 86 5.42 -6.98 19.81
N ASN A 87 5.89 -6.71 18.59
CA ASN A 87 7.29 -6.69 18.20
C ASN A 87 7.76 -5.26 17.84
N VAL A 88 7.09 -4.23 18.38
CA VAL A 88 7.50 -2.83 18.26
C VAL A 88 8.14 -2.39 19.58
N SER A 89 9.42 -2.03 19.54
CA SER A 89 10.23 -1.69 20.70
C SER A 89 9.70 -0.47 21.46
N ASP A 90 9.23 0.54 20.73
CA ASP A 90 8.63 1.75 21.31
C ASP A 90 7.18 1.51 21.78
N GLY A 91 6.63 0.33 21.51
CA GLY A 91 5.30 -0.10 21.90
C GLY A 91 4.27 -0.01 20.78
N ALA A 92 3.22 -0.81 20.90
CA ALA A 92 2.13 -0.83 19.94
C ALA A 92 1.40 0.51 19.93
N VAL A 93 1.03 0.98 18.75
CA VAL A 93 0.39 2.30 18.56
C VAL A 93 -1.13 2.16 18.54
N VAL A 94 -1.79 3.19 19.04
CA VAL A 94 -3.22 3.45 18.88
C VAL A 94 -3.38 4.78 18.16
N LYS A 95 -4.29 4.87 17.20
CA LYS A 95 -4.52 6.13 16.48
C LYS A 95 -5.67 6.90 17.09
N LEU A 96 -5.48 8.20 17.28
CA LEU A 96 -6.52 9.12 17.72
C LEU A 96 -6.88 10.05 16.56
N THR A 97 -8.15 10.10 16.22
CA THR A 97 -8.65 10.89 15.09
C THR A 97 -9.78 11.80 15.55
N ALA A 98 -9.83 13.04 15.04
CA ALA A 98 -11.00 13.88 15.25
C ALA A 98 -12.26 13.14 14.78
N ALA A 99 -13.34 13.33 15.52
CA ALA A 99 -14.65 12.86 15.10
C ALA A 99 -15.30 13.88 14.16
N ASP A 100 -15.93 13.39 13.11
CA ASP A 100 -16.74 14.22 12.22
C ASP A 100 -18.04 14.58 12.95
N ASN A 101 -18.18 15.85 13.35
CA ASN A 101 -19.39 16.45 13.94
C ASN A 101 -19.88 15.88 15.29
N GLU A 102 -19.17 14.93 15.91
CA GLU A 102 -19.53 14.31 17.19
C GLU A 102 -18.32 14.33 18.13
N ASN A 103 -18.13 15.38 18.94
CA ASN A 103 -17.17 15.32 20.04
C ASN A 103 -17.56 14.17 20.99
N PRO A 104 -16.60 13.43 21.58
CA PRO A 104 -15.12 13.56 21.54
C PRO A 104 -14.42 12.90 20.33
N PHE A 105 -13.10 12.80 20.33
CA PHE A 105 -12.31 12.10 19.29
C PHE A 105 -12.62 10.59 19.24
N ARG A 106 -12.18 9.93 18.16
CA ARG A 106 -12.29 8.49 17.95
C ARG A 106 -10.95 7.80 18.09
N VAL A 107 -11.01 6.51 18.41
CA VAL A 107 -9.84 5.66 18.58
C VAL A 107 -9.83 4.58 17.51
N GLU A 108 -8.79 4.50 16.69
CA GLU A 108 -8.58 3.40 15.75
C GLU A 108 -7.58 2.40 16.34
N CYS A 109 -8.03 1.14 16.48
CA CYS A 109 -7.19 0.05 16.98
C CYS A 109 -6.45 -0.69 15.84
N GLY A 110 -5.64 -1.69 16.20
CA GLY A 110 -4.64 -2.31 15.32
C GLY A 110 -5.21 -3.01 14.09
N ILE A 111 -6.47 -3.47 14.15
CA ILE A 111 -7.19 -4.06 13.00
C ILE A 111 -7.93 -3.01 12.16
N GLN A 112 -7.63 -1.72 12.34
CA GLN A 112 -8.25 -0.58 11.64
C GLN A 112 -9.73 -0.39 11.98
N LYS A 113 -10.17 -0.93 13.13
CA LYS A 113 -11.51 -0.70 13.67
C LYS A 113 -11.52 0.60 14.45
N VAL A 114 -12.41 1.50 14.08
CA VAL A 114 -12.63 2.79 14.72
C VAL A 114 -13.70 2.64 15.79
N LEU A 115 -13.40 3.13 16.99
CA LEU A 115 -14.23 3.05 18.18
C LEU A 115 -14.55 4.46 18.69
N PRO A 116 -15.82 4.75 19.02
CA PRO A 116 -16.19 6.00 19.65
C PRO A 116 -15.77 6.00 21.13
N ILE A 117 -15.38 7.17 21.64
CA ILE A 117 -15.28 7.38 23.09
C ILE A 117 -16.69 7.63 23.65
N VAL A 118 -17.02 6.96 24.75
CA VAL A 118 -18.32 7.05 25.43
C VAL A 118 -18.34 8.20 26.42
N GLU A 119 -17.31 8.29 27.27
CA GLU A 119 -17.11 9.37 28.22
C GLU A 119 -15.66 9.86 28.10
N ALA A 120 -15.47 11.16 27.95
CA ALA A 120 -14.17 11.76 27.71
C ALA A 120 -13.74 12.67 28.85
N ASP A 121 -12.44 12.94 28.90
CA ASP A 121 -11.81 13.93 29.77
C ASP A 121 -12.03 13.70 31.27
N ILE A 122 -11.98 12.44 31.71
CA ILE A 122 -12.00 12.09 33.13
C ILE A 122 -10.58 12.25 33.69
N PHE A 123 -10.34 13.33 34.43
CA PHE A 123 -9.02 13.63 34.97
C PHE A 123 -8.71 12.82 36.23
N TYR A 124 -7.46 12.38 36.34
CA TYR A 124 -6.88 11.82 37.56
C TYR A 124 -5.45 12.35 37.74
N ASP A 125 -4.84 12.10 38.91
CA ASP A 125 -3.58 12.76 39.32
C ASP A 125 -2.42 12.62 38.32
N SER A 126 -2.40 11.53 37.55
CA SER A 126 -1.31 11.22 36.61
C SER A 126 -1.69 11.33 35.13
N GLY A 127 -2.93 11.68 34.79
CA GLY A 127 -3.36 11.73 33.40
C GLY A 127 -4.85 11.97 33.15
N VAL A 128 -5.29 11.52 31.98
CA VAL A 128 -6.68 11.60 31.53
C VAL A 128 -7.20 10.23 31.14
N LEU A 129 -8.46 9.96 31.44
CA LEU A 129 -9.16 8.72 31.13
C LEU A 129 -10.31 9.02 30.18
N HIS A 130 -10.45 8.16 29.17
CA HIS A 130 -11.58 8.15 28.24
C HIS A 130 -12.15 6.75 28.20
N THR A 131 -13.47 6.60 28.27
CA THR A 131 -14.12 5.28 28.28
C THR A 131 -14.53 4.85 26.88
N ILE A 132 -14.50 3.53 26.63
CA ILE A 132 -15.01 2.89 25.41
C ILE A 132 -15.93 1.72 25.80
N ASN A 133 -16.91 1.43 24.94
CA ASN A 133 -17.87 0.33 25.12
C ASN A 133 -17.47 -0.96 24.39
N GLU A 134 -16.29 -0.99 23.78
CA GLU A 134 -15.70 -2.15 23.14
C GLU A 134 -14.22 -2.22 23.49
N ASN A 135 -13.52 -3.29 23.11
CA ASN A 135 -12.10 -3.47 23.42
C ASN A 135 -11.18 -3.04 22.26
N LEU A 136 -10.04 -2.42 22.57
CA LEU A 136 -8.99 -2.18 21.58
C LEU A 136 -8.37 -3.51 21.14
N VAL A 137 -8.41 -3.78 19.84
CA VAL A 137 -7.77 -4.96 19.26
C VAL A 137 -6.34 -4.63 18.86
N LEU A 138 -5.40 -5.49 19.24
CA LEU A 138 -3.98 -5.35 18.90
C LEU A 138 -3.74 -5.53 17.39
N PRO A 139 -2.65 -4.96 16.85
CA PRO A 139 -2.26 -5.19 15.46
C PRO A 139 -2.02 -6.68 15.19
N HIS A 140 -2.57 -7.18 14.08
CA HIS A 140 -2.39 -8.56 13.66
C HIS A 140 -1.05 -8.78 12.93
N ASN A 141 -0.71 -10.04 12.68
CA ASN A 141 0.41 -10.39 11.81
C ASN A 141 0.18 -9.89 10.36
N LEU A 142 1.25 -9.87 9.58
CA LEU A 142 1.21 -9.32 8.23
C LEU A 142 0.24 -10.08 7.32
N SER A 143 0.15 -11.40 7.44
CA SER A 143 -0.79 -12.21 6.66
C SER A 143 -2.24 -11.78 6.86
N GLU A 144 -2.70 -11.70 8.10
CA GLU A 144 -4.08 -11.30 8.38
C GLU A 144 -4.33 -9.83 8.01
N THR A 145 -3.35 -8.95 8.25
CA THR A 145 -3.45 -7.55 7.80
C THR A 145 -3.61 -7.43 6.29
N THR A 146 -2.87 -8.23 5.50
CA THR A 146 -3.05 -8.24 4.04
C THR A 146 -4.40 -8.82 3.60
N ASN A 147 -4.94 -9.79 4.33
CA ASN A 147 -6.25 -10.37 4.08
C ASN A 147 -7.37 -9.34 4.32
N LEU A 148 -7.37 -8.71 5.50
CA LEU A 148 -8.32 -7.64 5.85
C LEU A 148 -8.18 -6.40 4.95
N GLY A 149 -6.98 -6.16 4.43
CA GLY A 149 -6.66 -5.04 3.55
C GLY A 149 -6.96 -5.26 2.06
N ASN A 150 -7.42 -6.45 1.64
CA ASN A 150 -7.57 -6.82 0.22
C ASN A 150 -6.27 -6.61 -0.57
N LEU A 151 -5.18 -7.24 -0.08
CA LEU A 151 -3.82 -7.19 -0.64
C LEU A 151 -3.30 -8.61 -0.98
N GLU A 152 -4.21 -9.53 -1.28
CA GLU A 152 -3.95 -10.95 -1.45
C GLU A 152 -3.03 -11.24 -2.65
N LYS A 153 -2.98 -10.39 -3.68
CA LYS A 153 -2.11 -10.63 -4.84
C LYS A 153 -0.63 -10.51 -4.48
N PHE A 154 -0.26 -9.47 -3.73
CA PHE A 154 1.11 -9.34 -3.24
C PHE A 154 1.44 -10.45 -2.24
N TRP A 155 0.50 -10.76 -1.33
CA TRP A 155 0.69 -11.85 -0.37
C TRP A 155 0.87 -13.23 -1.05
N SER A 156 0.23 -13.45 -2.19
CA SER A 156 0.42 -14.66 -3.01
C SER A 156 1.86 -14.79 -3.50
N LEU A 157 2.49 -13.69 -3.89
CA LEU A 157 3.90 -13.66 -4.29
C LEU A 157 4.83 -13.94 -3.11
N VAL A 158 4.52 -13.38 -1.92
CA VAL A 158 5.24 -13.68 -0.68
C VAL A 158 5.20 -15.19 -0.35
N LYS A 159 4.04 -15.82 -0.51
CA LYS A 159 3.89 -17.28 -0.35
C LYS A 159 4.69 -18.06 -1.40
N LYS A 160 4.60 -17.67 -2.68
CA LYS A 160 5.37 -18.28 -3.78
C LYS A 160 6.88 -18.19 -3.52
N ALA A 161 7.34 -17.07 -2.97
CA ALA A 161 8.72 -16.85 -2.60
C ALA A 161 9.12 -17.48 -1.26
N GLN A 162 8.20 -18.15 -0.54
CA GLN A 162 8.45 -18.72 0.79
C GLN A 162 9.09 -17.69 1.75
N MET A 163 8.51 -16.50 1.84
CA MET A 163 8.97 -15.40 2.70
C MET A 163 8.01 -15.07 3.84
N SER A 164 6.88 -15.78 3.95
CA SER A 164 5.84 -15.46 4.94
C SER A 164 6.38 -15.45 6.38
N GLU A 165 7.01 -16.54 6.82
CA GLU A 165 7.56 -16.66 8.18
C GLU A 165 8.63 -15.61 8.46
N PHE A 166 9.50 -15.35 7.47
CA PHE A 166 10.53 -14.32 7.58
C PHE A 166 9.91 -12.94 7.81
N LEU A 167 8.96 -12.52 6.98
CA LEU A 167 8.32 -11.21 7.10
C LEU A 167 7.52 -11.06 8.40
N GLU A 168 6.85 -12.12 8.84
CA GLU A 168 6.11 -12.13 10.11
C GLU A 168 7.02 -12.11 11.34
N SER A 169 8.24 -12.64 11.23
CA SER A 169 9.23 -12.61 12.32
C SER A 169 9.92 -11.25 12.50
N LEU A 170 9.75 -10.31 11.55
CA LEU A 170 10.39 -9.01 11.61
C LEU A 170 9.86 -8.20 12.81
N ARG A 171 10.76 -7.40 13.37
CA ARG A 171 10.50 -6.47 14.46
C ARG A 171 10.97 -5.09 14.08
N ASP A 172 10.33 -4.06 14.62
CA ASP A 172 10.59 -2.67 14.31
C ASP A 172 10.75 -2.46 12.80
N THR A 173 9.76 -2.84 12.00
CA THR A 173 9.88 -2.81 10.54
C THR A 173 8.83 -1.93 9.88
N THR A 174 9.16 -1.38 8.71
CA THR A 174 8.19 -0.73 7.83
C THR A 174 8.05 -1.56 6.56
N ILE A 175 6.83 -2.03 6.27
CA ILE A 175 6.55 -2.86 5.09
C ILE A 175 5.64 -2.09 4.13
N LEU A 176 6.15 -1.86 2.92
CA LEU A 176 5.47 -1.12 1.88
C LEU A 176 4.66 -2.11 1.03
N LEU A 177 3.35 -2.17 1.20
CA LEU A 177 2.51 -3.18 0.55
C LEU A 177 1.95 -2.65 -0.77
N PRO A 178 2.30 -3.19 -1.94
CA PRO A 178 1.63 -2.83 -3.18
C PRO A 178 0.14 -3.21 -3.13
N SER A 179 -0.73 -2.35 -3.67
CA SER A 179 -2.13 -2.70 -3.85
C SER A 179 -2.31 -3.86 -4.83
N ASN A 180 -3.50 -4.44 -4.85
CA ASN A 180 -3.84 -5.46 -5.84
C ASN A 180 -3.78 -4.93 -7.28
N GLU A 181 -4.15 -3.67 -7.51
CA GLU A 181 -4.05 -2.99 -8.81
C GLU A 181 -2.58 -2.77 -9.19
N ALA A 182 -1.75 -2.34 -8.22
CA ALA A 182 -0.31 -2.17 -8.41
C ALA A 182 0.35 -3.50 -8.79
N THR A 183 0.04 -4.57 -8.07
CA THR A 183 0.60 -5.90 -8.33
C THR A 183 0.16 -6.44 -9.68
N GLU A 184 -1.10 -6.24 -10.07
CA GLU A 184 -1.62 -6.69 -11.37
C GLU A 184 -0.91 -6.01 -12.54
N LYS A 185 -0.58 -4.71 -12.41
CA LYS A 185 0.15 -3.95 -13.44
C LYS A 185 1.49 -4.59 -13.81
N TYR A 186 2.15 -5.26 -12.86
CA TYR A 186 3.44 -5.94 -13.07
C TYR A 186 3.34 -7.46 -13.10
N LYS A 187 2.13 -8.03 -13.18
CA LYS A 187 1.89 -9.47 -13.08
C LYS A 187 2.82 -10.29 -13.96
N PHE A 188 2.89 -9.98 -15.26
CA PHE A 188 3.74 -10.73 -16.20
C PHE A 188 5.22 -10.68 -15.83
N HIS A 189 5.70 -9.54 -15.34
CA HIS A 189 7.08 -9.41 -14.89
C HIS A 189 7.31 -10.24 -13.62
N LEU A 190 6.49 -10.04 -12.59
CA LEU A 190 6.61 -10.70 -11.29
C LEU A 190 6.44 -12.23 -11.37
N GLU A 191 5.57 -12.71 -12.25
CA GLU A 191 5.37 -14.15 -12.46
C GLU A 191 6.55 -14.81 -13.17
N SER A 192 7.25 -14.06 -14.04
CA SER A 192 8.41 -14.53 -14.80
C SER A 192 9.73 -14.55 -14.02
N LEU A 193 9.78 -13.86 -12.87
CA LEU A 193 10.99 -13.79 -12.05
C LEU A 193 11.37 -15.16 -11.49
N ALA A 194 12.68 -15.41 -11.44
CA ALA A 194 13.22 -16.52 -10.67
C ALA A 194 12.92 -16.28 -9.17
N PRO A 195 12.84 -17.36 -8.35
CA PRO A 195 12.55 -17.22 -6.92
C PRO A 195 13.45 -16.21 -6.19
N GLU A 196 14.75 -16.16 -6.50
CA GLU A 196 15.69 -15.23 -5.86
C GLU A 196 15.44 -13.76 -6.25
N ASP A 197 15.09 -13.51 -7.52
CA ASP A 197 14.73 -12.17 -7.98
C ASP A 197 13.38 -11.72 -7.39
N LEU A 198 12.45 -12.67 -7.21
CA LEU A 198 11.18 -12.41 -6.54
C LEU A 198 11.40 -12.07 -5.06
N ARG A 199 12.28 -12.81 -4.35
CA ARG A 199 12.67 -12.48 -2.97
C ARG A 199 13.31 -11.10 -2.88
N THR A 200 14.18 -10.76 -3.82
CA THR A 200 14.80 -9.43 -3.92
C THR A 200 13.75 -8.34 -4.12
N THR A 201 12.78 -8.59 -5.01
CA THR A 201 11.65 -7.67 -5.26
C THR A 201 10.79 -7.48 -4.01
N ILE A 202 10.50 -8.56 -3.27
CA ILE A 202 9.79 -8.44 -1.98
C ILE A 202 10.64 -7.65 -0.97
N ASN A 203 11.95 -7.88 -0.90
CA ASN A 203 12.85 -7.16 -0.02
C ASN A 203 13.01 -5.66 -0.37
N ASN A 204 12.71 -5.22 -1.59
CA ASN A 204 12.57 -3.80 -1.93
C ASN A 204 11.44 -3.09 -1.16
N HIS A 205 10.50 -3.87 -0.62
CA HIS A 205 9.33 -3.36 0.09
C HIS A 205 9.50 -3.42 1.60
N VAL A 206 10.66 -3.84 2.11
CA VAL A 206 10.91 -4.00 3.54
C VAL A 206 11.99 -3.02 3.96
N ILE A 207 11.69 -2.16 4.93
CA ILE A 207 12.66 -1.27 5.57
C ILE A 207 12.94 -1.83 6.96
N PRO A 208 14.12 -2.44 7.18
CA PRO A 208 14.42 -3.12 8.44
C PRO A 208 14.75 -2.15 9.58
N LYS A 209 14.42 -2.56 10.81
CA LYS A 209 14.86 -1.90 12.06
C LYS A 209 14.46 -0.42 12.15
N ARG A 210 13.35 -0.06 11.52
CA ARG A 210 12.72 1.24 11.61
C ARG A 210 11.23 1.14 11.39
N VAL A 211 10.47 1.76 12.29
CA VAL A 211 9.04 2.04 12.11
C VAL A 211 8.93 3.48 11.63
N LEU A 212 8.30 3.68 10.48
CA LEU A 212 8.17 4.97 9.80
C LEU A 212 6.70 5.25 9.58
N TYR A 213 6.19 6.25 10.27
CA TYR A 213 4.80 6.67 10.16
C TYR A 213 4.66 7.80 9.14
N HIS A 214 3.43 8.23 8.88
CA HIS A 214 3.17 9.33 7.94
C HIS A 214 3.94 10.61 8.28
N VAL A 215 4.12 10.90 9.58
CA VAL A 215 4.86 12.08 10.06
C VAL A 215 6.34 12.09 9.62
N ASP A 216 6.93 10.94 9.33
CA ASP A 216 8.30 10.84 8.86
C ASP A 216 8.46 11.21 7.37
N PHE A 217 7.37 11.16 6.60
CA PHE A 217 7.39 11.46 5.16
C PHE A 217 7.52 12.96 4.93
N GLY A 218 8.64 13.38 4.33
CA GLY A 218 8.96 14.80 4.13
C GLY A 218 9.49 15.48 5.40
N GLY A 219 9.78 14.72 6.45
CA GLY A 219 10.43 15.21 7.67
C GLY A 219 11.95 15.21 7.57
N THR A 220 12.63 14.96 8.69
CA THR A 220 14.10 14.89 8.76
C THR A 220 14.66 13.70 7.97
N ILE A 221 13.87 12.64 7.82
CA ILE A 221 14.24 11.41 7.11
C ILE A 221 13.83 11.54 5.64
N ASN A 222 14.80 11.83 4.78
CA ASN A 222 14.56 11.95 3.33
C ASN A 222 14.88 10.68 2.54
N GLU A 223 15.80 9.85 3.04
CA GLU A 223 16.22 8.61 2.38
C GLU A 223 16.31 7.46 3.39
N VAL A 224 15.81 6.29 2.97
CA VAL A 224 15.89 5.04 3.74
C VAL A 224 16.38 3.92 2.84
N THR A 225 16.98 2.89 3.42
CA THR A 225 17.49 1.73 2.70
C THR A 225 16.65 0.52 3.01
N THR A 226 16.20 -0.19 1.98
CA THR A 226 15.41 -1.41 2.11
C THR A 226 16.30 -2.61 2.45
N MET A 227 15.69 -3.75 2.75
CA MET A 227 16.38 -5.02 3.00
C MET A 227 17.21 -5.47 1.81
N SER A 228 16.78 -5.16 0.58
CA SER A 228 17.53 -5.44 -0.65
C SER A 228 18.68 -4.46 -0.93
N GLY A 229 18.81 -3.38 -0.16
CA GLY A 229 19.76 -2.30 -0.41
C GLY A 229 19.24 -1.19 -1.34
N LEU A 230 17.99 -1.27 -1.79
CA LEU A 230 17.36 -0.21 -2.59
C LEU A 230 17.17 1.05 -1.72
N LYS A 231 17.63 2.19 -2.24
CA LYS A 231 17.40 3.49 -1.63
C LYS A 231 16.02 4.02 -2.00
N LEU A 232 15.24 4.39 -0.99
CA LEU A 232 13.92 4.95 -1.13
C LEU A 232 13.90 6.37 -0.59
N ARG A 233 13.36 7.30 -1.37
CA ARG A 233 13.06 8.66 -0.95
C ARG A 233 11.65 8.73 -0.40
N LEU A 234 11.50 9.22 0.83
CA LEU A 234 10.20 9.45 1.46
C LEU A 234 9.85 10.92 1.33
N SER A 235 8.66 11.24 0.80
CA SER A 235 8.26 12.62 0.60
C SER A 235 6.77 12.83 0.81
N ARG A 236 6.41 14.06 1.15
CA ARG A 236 5.04 14.56 1.27
C ARG A 236 4.91 15.77 0.35
N ASP A 237 3.88 15.79 -0.47
CA ASP A 237 3.64 16.94 -1.35
C ASP A 237 2.86 18.06 -0.64
N SER A 238 2.65 19.18 -1.33
CA SER A 238 1.92 20.34 -0.78
C SER A 238 0.44 20.06 -0.49
N ALA A 239 -0.13 18.98 -1.03
CA ALA A 239 -1.49 18.54 -0.76
C ALA A 239 -1.55 17.49 0.38
N GLY A 240 -0.42 17.21 1.04
CA GLY A 240 -0.32 16.24 2.12
C GLY A 240 -0.25 14.79 1.65
N ARG A 241 -0.16 14.52 0.35
CA ARG A 241 -0.06 13.14 -0.17
C ARG A 241 1.35 12.61 0.04
N LEU A 242 1.45 11.37 0.50
CA LEU A 242 2.74 10.73 0.76
C LEU A 242 3.21 9.92 -0.46
N PHE A 243 4.52 9.89 -0.65
CA PHE A 243 5.18 9.18 -1.74
C PHE A 243 6.44 8.46 -1.27
N VAL A 244 6.64 7.26 -1.80
CA VAL A 244 7.90 6.52 -1.75
C VAL A 244 8.48 6.51 -3.17
N ASN A 245 9.59 7.22 -3.38
CA ASN A 245 10.08 7.55 -4.72
C ASN A 245 8.97 8.22 -5.57
N HIS A 246 8.42 7.47 -6.54
CA HIS A 246 7.31 7.90 -7.40
C HIS A 246 6.02 7.13 -7.12
N ALA A 247 6.03 6.17 -6.20
CA ALA A 247 4.85 5.42 -5.78
C ALA A 247 4.07 6.23 -4.76
N ARG A 248 2.78 6.45 -4.98
CA ARG A 248 1.91 7.12 -4.03
C ARG A 248 1.48 6.15 -2.93
N VAL A 249 1.47 6.62 -1.69
CA VAL A 249 0.81 5.91 -0.59
C VAL A 249 -0.71 6.09 -0.71
N LEU A 250 -1.41 4.99 -0.90
CA LEU A 250 -2.88 4.91 -0.95
C LEU A 250 -3.49 4.81 0.44
N LYS A 251 -2.84 4.07 1.34
CA LYS A 251 -3.25 3.91 2.74
C LYS A 251 -2.01 3.95 3.63
N GLN A 252 -1.99 4.88 4.56
CA GLN A 252 -0.86 5.08 5.47
C GLN A 252 -1.11 4.43 6.83
N ASP A 253 -0.03 4.19 7.56
CA ASP A 253 -0.02 3.81 8.97
C ASP A 253 -0.86 2.56 9.29
N VAL A 254 -0.85 1.56 8.41
CA VAL A 254 -1.50 0.28 8.69
C VAL A 254 -0.68 -0.46 9.74
N LEU A 255 -1.18 -0.53 10.96
CA LEU A 255 -0.45 -1.12 12.08
C LEU A 255 -0.33 -2.64 11.90
N ILE A 256 0.87 -3.18 12.15
CA ILE A 256 1.14 -4.62 12.11
C ILE A 256 1.89 -5.04 13.38
N TYR A 257 1.82 -6.32 13.73
CA TYR A 257 2.46 -6.87 14.93
C TYR A 257 3.93 -6.47 15.08
N GLY A 258 4.68 -6.45 13.97
CA GLY A 258 6.11 -6.13 13.94
C GLY A 258 6.47 -4.68 13.59
N GLY A 259 5.50 -3.76 13.47
CA GLY A 259 5.76 -2.38 13.05
C GLY A 259 4.59 -1.73 12.32
N VAL A 260 4.86 -1.17 11.15
CA VAL A 260 3.87 -0.43 10.36
C VAL A 260 3.94 -0.80 8.89
N SER A 261 2.82 -0.70 8.19
CA SER A 261 2.73 -0.88 6.75
C SER A 261 2.10 0.33 6.08
N HIS A 262 2.50 0.58 4.84
CA HIS A 262 1.90 1.60 3.97
C HIS A 262 1.54 0.96 2.64
N VAL A 263 0.30 1.14 2.20
CA VAL A 263 -0.18 0.59 0.93
C VAL A 263 0.20 1.51 -0.20
N LEU A 264 0.85 1.00 -1.25
CA LEU A 264 1.35 1.76 -2.40
C LEU A 264 0.53 1.48 -3.67
N ASP A 265 0.47 2.47 -4.56
CA ASP A 265 -0.12 2.32 -5.90
C ASP A 265 0.81 1.70 -6.95
N ASN A 266 2.02 1.32 -6.54
CA ASN A 266 3.06 0.81 -7.44
C ASN A 266 3.95 -0.22 -6.73
N VAL A 267 4.60 -1.08 -7.53
CA VAL A 267 5.57 -2.07 -7.04
C VAL A 267 6.97 -1.47 -7.09
N LEU A 268 7.72 -1.60 -5.99
CA LEU A 268 9.11 -1.18 -5.88
C LEU A 268 10.02 -2.22 -6.54
N ILE A 269 10.40 -1.95 -7.78
CA ILE A 269 11.33 -2.77 -8.53
C ILE A 269 12.67 -2.05 -8.58
N THR A 270 13.74 -2.77 -8.32
CA THR A 270 15.09 -2.24 -8.53
C THR A 270 15.22 -2.00 -10.02
N GLN A 271 15.50 -0.77 -10.45
CA GLN A 271 15.92 -0.60 -11.85
C GLN A 271 17.18 -1.46 -12.01
N LEU A 272 17.06 -2.58 -12.71
CA LEU A 272 18.21 -3.28 -13.27
C LEU A 272 18.99 -2.17 -13.99
N GLY A 273 20.20 -1.88 -13.50
CA GLY A 273 20.96 -0.71 -13.93
C GLY A 273 20.91 -0.60 -15.44
N SER A 274 20.40 0.53 -15.94
CA SER A 274 20.54 1.02 -17.31
C SER A 274 20.89 -0.04 -18.36
N TYR A 275 19.96 -0.92 -18.71
CA TYR A 275 20.02 -1.62 -20.00
C TYR A 275 18.67 -1.46 -20.69
N LEU A 276 18.67 -0.47 -21.58
CA LEU A 276 17.66 -0.16 -22.60
C LEU A 276 16.36 0.46 -22.09
N SER A 277 16.39 1.77 -21.87
CA SER A 277 15.29 2.61 -22.34
C SER A 277 15.16 2.41 -23.84
N VAL A 278 14.31 1.47 -24.28
CA VAL A 278 13.77 1.52 -25.63
C VAL A 278 12.74 2.65 -25.61
N GLU A 279 13.25 3.86 -25.73
CA GLU A 279 12.51 5.01 -26.22
C GLU A 279 11.95 4.57 -27.58
N SER A 280 10.65 4.77 -27.81
CA SER A 280 9.91 4.30 -28.99
C SER A 280 10.33 4.97 -30.31
N ASP A 281 11.48 5.64 -30.34
CA ASP A 281 11.90 6.51 -31.42
C ASP A 281 13.12 5.96 -32.20
N GLY A 282 13.46 4.68 -32.01
CA GLY A 282 14.72 4.10 -32.50
C GLY A 282 14.65 2.88 -33.42
N LEU A 283 13.49 2.43 -33.91
CA LEU A 283 13.37 1.20 -34.72
C LEU A 283 13.96 1.27 -36.15
N TRP A 284 14.76 2.28 -36.49
CA TRP A 284 15.46 2.38 -37.78
C TRP A 284 16.98 2.12 -37.74
N ARG A 285 17.56 1.71 -36.60
CA ARG A 285 19.03 1.46 -36.53
C ARG A 285 19.45 0.04 -36.15
N TYR A 286 18.60 -0.95 -36.40
CA TYR A 286 19.03 -2.36 -36.55
C TYR A 286 19.08 -2.77 -38.02
N VAL A 287 19.80 -1.99 -38.83
CA VAL A 287 20.47 -2.49 -40.03
C VAL A 287 21.87 -1.89 -40.00
N VAL A 288 22.88 -2.69 -40.31
CA VAL A 288 24.32 -2.38 -40.32
C VAL A 288 25.06 -2.62 -38.99
N SER A 289 25.19 -3.90 -38.61
CA SER A 289 26.49 -4.41 -38.14
C SER A 289 26.65 -5.90 -38.51
N LEU A 290 26.55 -6.21 -39.80
CA LEU A 290 27.09 -7.48 -40.31
C LEU A 290 28.60 -7.30 -40.52
N ARG A 291 29.35 -7.66 -39.47
CA ARG A 291 30.79 -7.83 -39.53
C ARG A 291 31.07 -9.03 -40.43
N TRP A 292 31.84 -8.77 -41.48
CA TRP A 292 32.33 -9.69 -42.50
C TRP A 292 32.75 -11.05 -41.92
N TYR A 293 32.06 -12.10 -42.35
CA TYR A 293 32.58 -13.47 -42.34
C TYR A 293 32.59 -13.92 -43.79
N GLU A 294 33.80 -14.08 -44.35
CA GLU A 294 33.99 -14.62 -45.68
C GLU A 294 33.51 -16.07 -45.72
N TYR A 295 32.52 -16.39 -46.56
CA TYR A 295 32.32 -17.74 -47.08
C TYR A 295 31.87 -17.67 -48.55
N PRO A 296 32.32 -18.60 -49.41
CA PRO A 296 32.31 -18.45 -50.85
C PRO A 296 30.96 -18.85 -51.47
N TRP A 297 30.58 -18.07 -52.48
CA TRP A 297 29.36 -18.15 -53.28
C TRP A 297 29.03 -19.54 -53.85
N LYS A 298 27.83 -20.05 -53.55
CA LYS A 298 27.04 -20.89 -54.47
C LYS A 298 25.55 -20.78 -54.15
N ASN A 299 24.77 -20.51 -55.20
CA ASN A 299 23.29 -20.48 -55.33
C ASN A 299 22.57 -19.17 -54.95
N THR A 300 22.45 -18.30 -55.95
CA THR A 300 21.71 -17.02 -55.95
C THR A 300 20.19 -17.15 -56.16
N THR A 301 19.63 -18.35 -56.29
CA THR A 301 18.19 -18.56 -56.55
C THR A 301 17.33 -18.76 -55.30
N GLU A 302 17.90 -19.25 -54.19
CA GLU A 302 17.16 -19.51 -52.93
C GLU A 302 16.93 -18.23 -52.11
N VAL A 303 17.86 -17.27 -52.17
CA VAL A 303 17.81 -16.03 -51.37
C VAL A 303 16.71 -15.07 -51.84
N ILE A 304 16.40 -15.08 -53.15
CA ILE A 304 15.36 -14.21 -53.74
C ILE A 304 13.96 -14.74 -53.39
N LEU A 305 13.78 -16.06 -53.30
CA LEU A 305 12.50 -16.67 -52.91
C LEU A 305 12.19 -16.50 -51.42
N GLY A 306 13.20 -16.55 -50.54
CA GLY A 306 13.04 -16.30 -49.10
C GLY A 306 12.64 -14.85 -48.76
N ALA A 307 13.21 -13.87 -49.47
CA ALA A 307 12.88 -12.45 -49.28
C ALA A 307 11.46 -12.11 -49.75
N ALA A 308 10.98 -12.72 -50.83
CA ALA A 308 9.62 -12.53 -51.32
C ALA A 308 8.57 -13.11 -50.36
N LEU A 309 8.84 -14.25 -49.71
CA LEU A 309 7.92 -14.88 -48.76
C LEU A 309 7.75 -14.05 -47.48
N LEU A 310 8.83 -13.41 -46.99
CA LEU A 310 8.81 -12.51 -45.83
C LEU A 310 8.03 -11.21 -46.13
N PHE A 311 8.08 -10.70 -47.36
CA PHE A 311 7.32 -9.51 -47.75
C PHE A 311 5.81 -9.77 -47.83
N VAL A 312 5.40 -10.94 -48.32
CA VAL A 312 3.98 -11.34 -48.41
C VAL A 312 3.39 -11.62 -47.02
N LEU A 313 4.16 -12.25 -46.12
CA LEU A 313 3.74 -12.47 -44.73
C LEU A 313 3.64 -11.15 -43.94
N GLY A 314 4.56 -10.20 -44.15
CA GLY A 314 4.49 -8.87 -43.55
C GLY A 314 3.25 -8.08 -43.99
N ALA A 315 2.88 -8.14 -45.26
CA ALA A 315 1.70 -7.46 -45.79
C ALA A 315 0.37 -8.02 -45.24
N LEU A 316 0.30 -9.34 -45.01
CA LEU A 316 -0.88 -10.00 -44.42
C LEU A 316 -1.10 -9.64 -42.95
N VAL A 317 -0.01 -9.48 -42.18
CA VAL A 317 -0.09 -9.05 -40.77
C VAL A 317 -0.59 -7.61 -40.67
N ILE A 318 -0.13 -6.72 -41.56
CA ILE A 318 -0.58 -5.32 -41.61
C ILE A 318 -2.08 -5.23 -41.95
N GLN A 319 -2.58 -6.02 -42.93
CA GLN A 319 -4.01 -6.04 -43.25
C GLN A 319 -4.89 -6.57 -42.10
N LYS A 320 -4.40 -7.54 -41.31
CA LYS A 320 -5.13 -8.06 -40.13
C LYS A 320 -5.22 -7.01 -39.00
N VAL A 321 -4.14 -6.27 -38.76
CA VAL A 321 -4.11 -5.20 -37.74
C VAL A 321 -5.00 -4.02 -38.14
N VAL A 322 -5.02 -3.65 -39.42
CA VAL A 322 -5.92 -2.59 -39.94
C VAL A 322 -7.39 -3.03 -39.84
N ARG A 323 -7.74 -4.28 -40.19
CA ARG A 323 -9.12 -4.79 -40.04
C ARG A 323 -9.60 -4.85 -38.59
N TRP A 324 -8.73 -5.19 -37.64
CA TRP A 324 -9.08 -5.24 -36.21
C TRP A 324 -9.32 -3.83 -35.62
N LYS A 325 -8.57 -2.84 -36.09
CA LYS A 325 -8.72 -1.44 -35.64
C LYS A 325 -9.96 -0.75 -36.21
N VAL A 326 -10.51 -1.24 -37.33
CA VAL A 326 -11.77 -0.73 -37.91
C VAL A 326 -13.00 -1.37 -37.26
N SER A 327 -12.94 -2.64 -36.82
CA SER A 327 -14.12 -3.31 -36.22
C SER A 327 -14.41 -2.91 -34.77
N THR A 328 -13.47 -2.25 -34.08
CA THR A 328 -13.62 -1.84 -32.68
C THR A 328 -14.22 -0.44 -32.49
N ASN A 329 -14.43 0.30 -33.59
CA ASN A 329 -14.89 1.70 -33.54
C ASN A 329 -16.30 1.96 -34.11
N GLN A 330 -17.15 0.93 -34.22
CA GLN A 330 -18.58 1.12 -34.51
C GLN A 330 -19.44 0.53 -33.40
N ARG A 331 -20.02 1.40 -32.56
CA ARG A 331 -21.30 1.16 -31.89
C ARG A 331 -22.25 2.31 -32.21
N ASP A 332 -23.45 1.89 -32.63
CA ASP A 332 -24.76 2.55 -32.61
C ASP A 332 -24.94 3.91 -33.29
N PHE A 333 -25.53 3.87 -34.50
CA PHE A 333 -26.77 4.59 -34.79
C PHE A 333 -27.62 3.75 -35.76
N GLY A 334 -28.86 3.46 -35.34
CA GLY A 334 -29.82 2.66 -36.11
C GLY A 334 -30.46 3.41 -37.28
N GLY A 335 -30.83 2.66 -38.32
CA GLY A 335 -31.64 3.16 -39.44
C GLY A 335 -31.72 2.16 -40.61
N ARG A 336 -32.95 1.84 -41.04
CA ARG A 336 -33.33 0.81 -42.03
C ARG A 336 -32.93 1.12 -43.48
N ILE A 337 -32.60 0.05 -44.23
CA ILE A 337 -32.98 -0.38 -45.61
C ILE A 337 -33.55 0.72 -46.54
N THR A 338 -33.01 1.02 -47.73
CA THR A 338 -33.35 0.35 -49.02
C THR A 338 -32.35 0.57 -50.18
N LYS A 339 -32.46 -0.35 -51.16
CA LYS A 339 -31.78 -0.49 -52.46
C LYS A 339 -31.97 0.68 -53.45
N GLU A 340 -31.04 0.72 -54.42
CA GLU A 340 -31.12 1.25 -55.79
C GLU A 340 -30.98 2.76 -56.04
N GLY A 341 -30.15 3.11 -57.05
CA GLY A 341 -30.37 4.27 -57.91
C GLY A 341 -29.39 5.45 -57.82
N ILE A 342 -28.35 5.42 -58.65
CA ILE A 342 -27.98 6.45 -59.66
C ILE A 342 -28.01 7.95 -59.24
N VAL A 343 -26.81 8.55 -59.29
CA VAL A 343 -26.40 9.89 -59.81
C VAL A 343 -27.09 11.13 -59.25
N GLU A 344 -26.34 12.02 -58.58
CA GLU A 344 -26.00 13.36 -59.09
C GLU A 344 -25.06 14.13 -58.15
N GLU A 345 -24.34 15.03 -58.79
CA GLU A 345 -23.36 16.00 -58.36
C GLU A 345 -23.90 16.98 -57.29
N THR A 346 -23.11 17.34 -56.28
CA THR A 346 -23.22 18.68 -55.66
C THR A 346 -21.93 19.11 -54.98
N GLN A 347 -21.22 19.94 -55.74
CA GLN A 347 -20.30 20.97 -55.34
C GLN A 347 -20.80 21.71 -54.07
N PHE A 348 -20.00 21.82 -52.99
CA PHE A 348 -20.01 23.04 -52.18
C PHE A 348 -18.64 23.39 -51.61
N ARG A 349 -18.38 24.69 -51.78
CA ARG A 349 -17.15 25.45 -51.63
C ARG A 349 -16.58 25.49 -50.21
N SER A 350 -15.28 25.26 -50.14
CA SER A 350 -14.26 26.12 -49.52
C SER A 350 -14.73 27.23 -48.56
N SER A 351 -14.20 27.18 -47.34
CA SER A 351 -13.88 28.37 -46.54
C SER A 351 -12.48 28.16 -45.95
N VAL A 352 -11.50 28.80 -46.55
CA VAL A 352 -10.12 28.94 -46.03
C VAL A 352 -10.07 30.27 -45.31
N VAL A 353 -9.73 30.29 -44.01
CA VAL A 353 -8.96 31.41 -43.42
C VAL A 353 -7.97 30.87 -42.38
N TYR A 354 -6.71 31.08 -42.75
CA TYR A 354 -5.42 31.15 -42.07
C TYR A 354 -5.38 31.36 -40.54
N CYS A 355 -4.52 30.56 -39.90
CA CYS A 355 -3.81 30.95 -38.68
C CYS A 355 -2.31 31.13 -38.98
N TYR A 356 -1.82 32.30 -38.60
CA TYR A 356 -0.43 32.77 -38.68
C TYR A 356 0.55 31.88 -37.89
N VAL A 357 1.78 31.76 -38.42
CA VAL A 357 2.99 31.28 -37.71
C VAL A 357 3.96 32.48 -37.63
N PRO A 358 4.71 32.68 -36.53
CA PRO A 358 5.38 33.95 -36.27
C PRO A 358 6.79 34.06 -36.89
N VAL A 359 7.19 35.33 -36.96
CA VAL A 359 8.46 35.98 -37.36
C VAL A 359 8.58 36.34 -38.84
#